data_AF-A0A399DAU1-F1
#
_entry.id   AF-A0A399DAU1-F1
#
_cell.length_a   1.000
_cell.length_b   1.000
_cell.length_c   1.000
_cell.angle_alpha   90.00
_cell.angle_beta   90.00
_cell.angle_gamma   90.00
#
_symmetry.space_group_name_H-M   'P 1'
#
loop_
_entity.id
_entity.type
_entity.pdbx_description
1 polymer ?
#
loop_
_entity_poly.entity_id
_entity_poly.type
_entity_poly.pdbx_seq_one_letter_code
_entity_poly.pdbx_strand_id
1 'polypeptide(L)'
;MENRDENMLGKFQAEEKKSKKRMFLFSSIPLVITIILISASYLAVNNANKQVKELRVQKQNLESTINELNQNINLKTDSLAEMKKVMELAVNYKDKRHSFNFSIDKELYSRYPSQTEMLSAMRNMIENKTTQWHLGGTTPEVGFDSPSFATYMINKYSDSQVAENDRYNLRTILPSTNEPEVGDIVFYEHGYAMFYFEYKNKPFVVGMTPIGLASLTLDFGPRRIGYGDVKY
;
A
#
# COMPACT_ATOMS: atom_id res chain seq x y z
N MET A 1 23.64 61.89 -91.16
CA MET A 1 23.41 60.44 -91.21
C MET A 1 23.83 59.76 -89.90
N GLU A 2 23.72 60.45 -88.76
CA GLU A 2 24.45 60.12 -87.51
C GLU A 2 23.51 59.69 -86.36
N ASN A 3 22.18 59.76 -86.55
CA ASN A 3 21.18 59.63 -85.48
C ASN A 3 20.50 58.23 -85.40
N ARG A 4 20.89 57.29 -86.29
CA ARG A 4 20.34 55.92 -86.32
C ARG A 4 21.19 54.91 -85.55
N ASP A 5 22.51 55.10 -85.51
CA ASP A 5 23.44 54.16 -84.87
C ASP A 5 23.44 54.30 -83.34
N GLU A 6 23.33 55.52 -82.79
CA GLU A 6 23.18 55.72 -81.34
C GLU A 6 21.88 55.13 -80.78
N ASN A 7 20.78 55.19 -81.55
CA ASN A 7 19.48 54.66 -81.15
C ASN A 7 19.44 53.11 -81.22
N MET A 8 20.23 52.51 -82.10
CA MET A 8 20.45 51.05 -82.17
C MET A 8 21.31 50.56 -81.00
N LEU A 9 22.42 51.24 -80.71
CA LEU A 9 23.31 50.92 -79.58
C LEU A 9 22.59 51.01 -78.22
N GLY A 10 21.76 52.04 -78.02
CA GLY A 10 20.95 52.17 -76.79
C GLY A 10 19.92 51.04 -76.61
N LYS A 11 19.32 50.55 -77.71
CA LYS A 11 18.39 49.40 -77.68
C LYS A 11 19.11 48.09 -77.33
N PHE A 12 20.27 47.83 -77.91
CA PHE A 12 21.08 46.64 -77.58
C PHE A 12 21.53 46.64 -76.11
N GLN A 13 22.00 47.78 -75.59
CA GLN A 13 22.39 47.88 -74.18
C GLN A 13 21.20 47.71 -73.22
N ALA A 14 20.02 48.22 -73.60
CA ALA A 14 18.79 48.03 -72.83
C ALA A 14 18.33 46.57 -72.82
N GLU A 15 18.45 45.85 -73.95
CA GLU A 15 18.14 44.42 -74.04
C GLU A 15 19.15 43.55 -73.30
N GLU A 16 20.44 43.86 -73.37
CA GLU A 16 21.48 43.16 -72.62
C GLU A 16 21.28 43.34 -71.11
N LYS A 17 20.93 44.56 -70.65
CA LYS A 17 20.59 44.82 -69.23
C LYS A 17 19.32 44.09 -68.80
N LYS A 18 18.31 43.99 -69.67
CA LYS A 18 17.09 43.17 -69.42
C LYS A 18 17.38 41.68 -69.43
N SER A 19 18.29 41.21 -70.29
CA SER A 19 18.72 39.81 -70.38
C SER A 19 19.51 39.41 -69.14
N LYS A 20 20.50 40.22 -68.73
CA LYS A 20 21.27 40.02 -67.48
C LYS A 20 20.38 40.02 -66.24
N LYS A 21 19.39 40.92 -66.16
CA LYS A 21 18.38 40.90 -65.07
C LYS A 21 17.55 39.62 -65.08
N ARG A 22 17.10 39.16 -66.25
CA ARG A 22 16.34 37.91 -66.39
C ARG A 22 17.20 36.70 -66.05
N MET A 23 18.44 36.64 -66.52
CA MET A 23 19.38 35.57 -66.22
C MET A 23 19.70 35.51 -64.72
N PHE A 24 19.87 36.66 -64.06
CA PHE A 24 20.05 36.74 -62.62
C PHE A 24 18.80 36.25 -61.86
N LEU A 25 17.60 36.67 -62.28
CA LEU A 25 16.33 36.18 -61.73
C LEU A 25 16.15 34.67 -61.90
N PHE A 26 16.38 34.14 -63.10
CA PHE A 26 16.26 32.70 -63.36
C PHE A 26 17.33 31.85 -62.65
N SER A 27 18.52 32.40 -62.39
CA SER A 27 19.56 31.73 -61.61
C SER A 27 19.32 31.78 -60.09
N SER A 28 18.61 32.79 -59.59
CA SER A 28 18.36 32.98 -58.16
C SER A 28 17.10 32.27 -57.66
N ILE A 29 16.09 32.07 -58.51
CA ILE A 29 14.85 31.36 -58.14
C ILE A 29 15.12 29.92 -57.64
N PRO A 30 15.91 29.07 -58.33
CA PRO A 30 16.21 27.72 -57.83
C PRO A 30 16.93 27.71 -56.48
N LEU A 31 17.86 28.65 -56.26
CA LEU A 31 18.58 28.79 -55.00
C LEU A 31 17.63 29.14 -53.83
N VAL A 32 16.72 30.09 -54.04
CA VAL A 32 15.72 30.47 -53.04
C VAL A 32 14.79 29.30 -52.71
N ILE A 33 14.31 28.57 -53.71
CA ILE A 33 13.47 27.37 -53.51
C ILE A 33 14.23 26.30 -52.69
N THR A 34 15.51 26.09 -53.00
CA THR A 34 16.34 25.11 -52.29
C THR A 34 16.53 25.49 -50.82
N ILE A 35 16.77 26.78 -50.54
CA ILE A 35 16.90 27.29 -49.16
C ILE A 35 15.59 27.12 -48.39
N ILE A 36 14.44 27.39 -49.02
CA ILE A 36 13.12 27.19 -48.41
C ILE A 36 12.88 25.71 -48.09
N LEU A 37 13.20 24.80 -49.03
CA LEU A 37 13.04 23.35 -48.83
C LEU A 37 13.95 22.81 -47.73
N ILE A 38 15.21 23.25 -47.66
CA ILE A 38 16.14 22.87 -46.58
C ILE A 38 15.61 23.39 -45.23
N SER A 39 15.14 24.63 -45.18
CA SER A 39 14.60 25.23 -43.95
C SER A 39 13.34 24.52 -43.48
N ALA A 40 12.41 24.22 -44.38
CA ALA A 40 11.20 23.46 -44.07
C ALA A 40 11.52 22.03 -43.59
N SER A 41 12.48 21.37 -44.25
CA SER A 41 12.94 20.03 -43.84
C SER A 41 13.59 20.05 -42.47
N TYR A 42 14.43 21.05 -42.18
CA TYR A 42 15.05 21.21 -40.87
C TYR A 42 14.02 21.44 -39.75
N LEU A 43 13.00 22.27 -39.99
CA LEU A 43 11.90 22.48 -39.06
C LEU A 43 11.09 21.20 -38.81
N ALA A 44 10.79 20.45 -39.87
CA ALA A 44 10.07 19.18 -39.76
C ALA A 44 10.88 18.14 -38.96
N VAL A 45 12.18 18.00 -39.24
CA VAL A 45 13.09 17.10 -38.50
C VAL A 45 13.21 17.52 -37.04
N ASN A 46 13.33 18.82 -36.74
CA ASN A 46 13.41 19.30 -35.37
C ASN A 46 12.11 19.05 -34.60
N ASN A 47 10.95 19.23 -35.24
CA ASN A 47 9.65 18.93 -34.63
C ASN A 47 9.49 17.42 -34.37
N ALA A 48 9.86 16.58 -35.34
CA ALA A 48 9.86 15.12 -35.17
C ALA A 48 10.80 14.68 -34.04
N ASN A 49 11.98 15.27 -33.93
CA ASN A 49 12.92 14.98 -32.84
C ASN A 49 12.37 15.37 -31.46
N LYS A 50 11.63 16.49 -31.36
CA LYS A 50 10.94 16.88 -30.11
C LYS A 50 9.89 15.84 -29.72
N GLN A 51 9.05 15.42 -30.67
CA GLN A 51 8.02 14.41 -30.43
C GLN A 51 8.63 13.06 -30.02
N VAL A 52 9.70 12.62 -30.69
CA VAL A 52 10.41 11.38 -30.32
C VAL A 52 11.00 11.48 -28.92
N LYS A 53 11.51 12.65 -28.52
CA LYS A 53 12.03 12.87 -27.16
C LYS A 53 10.92 12.83 -26.12
N GLU A 54 9.80 13.49 -26.38
CA GLU A 54 8.61 13.45 -25.51
C GLU A 54 8.07 12.02 -25.37
N LEU A 55 7.93 11.29 -26.48
CA LEU A 55 7.48 9.91 -26.48
C LEU A 55 8.45 8.98 -25.72
N ARG A 56 9.76 9.22 -25.81
CA ARG A 56 10.76 8.47 -25.03
C ARG A 56 10.60 8.72 -23.53
N VAL A 57 10.38 9.97 -23.12
CA VAL A 57 10.15 10.31 -21.71
C VAL A 57 8.84 9.69 -21.22
N GLN A 58 7.76 9.77 -22.01
CA GLN A 58 6.49 9.12 -21.67
C GLN A 58 6.62 7.60 -21.53
N LYS A 59 7.35 6.96 -22.46
CA LYS A 59 7.63 5.53 -22.38
C LYS A 59 8.40 5.16 -21.11
N GLN A 60 9.45 5.92 -20.76
CA GLN A 60 10.22 5.69 -19.53
C GLN A 60 9.36 5.85 -18.27
N ASN A 61 8.50 6.87 -18.22
CA ASN A 61 7.58 7.06 -17.10
C ASN A 61 6.59 5.89 -16.98
N LEU A 62 6.02 5.44 -18.10
CA LEU A 62 5.12 4.29 -18.12
C LEU A 62 5.83 3.00 -17.67
N GLU A 63 7.07 2.77 -18.09
CA GLU A 63 7.86 1.63 -17.63
C GLU A 63 8.13 1.70 -16.12
N SER A 64 8.40 2.89 -15.57
CA SER A 64 8.54 3.08 -14.11
C SER A 64 7.24 2.76 -13.37
N THR A 65 6.11 3.29 -13.84
CA THR A 65 4.79 3.02 -13.24
C THR A 65 4.44 1.53 -13.33
N ILE A 66 4.74 0.85 -14.45
CA ILE A 66 4.52 -0.60 -14.59
C ILE A 66 5.38 -1.37 -13.59
N ASN A 67 6.64 -0.98 -13.39
CA ASN A 67 7.52 -1.63 -12.43
C ASN A 67 7.03 -1.45 -10.98
N GLU A 68 6.60 -0.23 -10.61
CA GLU A 68 6.01 0.05 -9.30
C GLU A 68 4.69 -0.74 -9.10
N LEU A 69 3.83 -0.79 -10.12
CA LEU A 69 2.59 -1.58 -10.06
C LEU A 69 2.88 -3.08 -9.94
N ASN A 70 3.86 -3.61 -10.66
CA ASN A 70 4.26 -5.01 -10.57
C ASN A 70 4.83 -5.35 -9.18
N GLN A 71 5.64 -4.47 -8.60
CA GLN A 71 6.10 -4.63 -7.22
C GLN A 71 4.94 -4.64 -6.23
N ASN A 72 3.98 -3.71 -6.38
CA ASN A 72 2.78 -3.67 -5.54
C ASN A 72 1.88 -4.90 -5.72
N ILE A 73 1.76 -5.44 -6.93
CA ILE A 73 1.01 -6.67 -7.20
C ILE A 73 1.67 -7.86 -6.51
N ASN A 74 2.99 -8.02 -6.64
CA ASN A 74 3.71 -9.12 -5.99
C ASN A 74 3.57 -9.08 -4.47
N LEU A 75 3.72 -7.89 -3.85
CA LEU A 75 3.49 -7.71 -2.41
C LEU A 75 2.06 -8.09 -1.99
N LYS A 76 1.05 -7.75 -2.80
CA LYS A 76 -0.34 -8.12 -2.54
C LYS A 76 -0.61 -9.62 -2.78
N THR A 77 0.03 -10.23 -3.76
CA THR A 77 -0.09 -11.67 -4.03
C THR A 77 0.52 -12.50 -2.91
N ASP A 78 1.67 -12.09 -2.38
CA ASP A 78 2.29 -12.72 -1.21
C ASP A 78 1.42 -12.56 0.04
N SER A 79 0.86 -11.35 0.24
CA SER A 79 -0.10 -11.08 1.31
C SER A 79 -1.36 -11.95 1.19
N LEU A 80 -1.85 -12.21 -0.03
CA LEU A 80 -3.00 -13.09 -0.27
C LEU A 80 -2.69 -14.57 -0.04
N ALA A 81 -1.48 -15.02 -0.39
CA ALA A 81 -1.05 -16.39 -0.12
C ALA A 81 -0.90 -16.63 1.39
N GLU A 82 -0.32 -15.67 2.12
CA GLU A 82 -0.23 -15.72 3.57
C GLU A 82 -1.61 -15.65 4.22
N MET A 83 -2.49 -14.76 3.75
CA MET A 83 -3.87 -14.66 4.23
C MET A 83 -4.67 -15.94 3.96
N LYS A 84 -4.46 -16.60 2.82
CA LYS A 84 -5.05 -17.92 2.53
C LYS A 84 -4.58 -18.98 3.51
N LYS A 85 -3.27 -19.05 3.78
CA LYS A 85 -2.71 -19.99 4.76
C LYS A 85 -3.26 -19.72 6.17
N VAL A 86 -3.39 -18.46 6.53
CA VAL A 86 -3.96 -18.00 7.79
C VAL A 86 -5.46 -18.32 7.88
N MET A 87 -6.22 -18.19 6.78
CA MET A 87 -7.62 -18.61 6.69
C MET A 87 -7.78 -20.13 6.77
N GLU A 88 -6.89 -20.90 6.15
CA GLU A 88 -6.89 -22.37 6.21
C GLU A 88 -6.65 -22.87 7.65
N LEU A 89 -5.72 -22.23 8.37
CA LEU A 89 -5.57 -22.44 9.81
C LEU A 89 -6.86 -22.09 10.57
N ALA A 90 -7.52 -21.00 10.20
CA ALA A 90 -8.74 -20.54 10.88
C ALA A 90 -9.96 -21.44 10.70
N VAL A 91 -10.08 -22.15 9.58
CA VAL A 91 -11.13 -23.15 9.36
C VAL A 91 -11.03 -24.29 10.40
N ASN A 92 -9.82 -24.61 10.87
CA ASN A 92 -9.58 -25.66 11.86
C ASN A 92 -9.80 -25.22 13.33
N TYR A 93 -10.15 -23.96 13.60
CA TYR A 93 -10.30 -23.46 14.97
C TYR A 93 -11.58 -23.92 15.66
N LYS A 94 -12.56 -24.48 14.93
CA LYS A 94 -13.85 -24.91 15.50
C LYS A 94 -13.68 -25.92 16.63
N ASP A 95 -12.77 -26.89 16.45
CA ASP A 95 -12.49 -27.95 17.42
C ASP A 95 -11.52 -27.52 18.52
N LYS A 96 -10.98 -26.30 18.43
CA LYS A 96 -10.04 -25.70 19.39
C LYS A 96 -10.69 -24.63 20.25
N ARG A 97 -12.00 -24.44 20.12
CA ARG A 97 -12.74 -23.47 20.93
C ARG A 97 -12.75 -23.87 22.39
N HIS A 98 -12.42 -22.92 23.26
CA HIS A 98 -12.57 -23.06 24.69
C HIS A 98 -13.90 -22.43 25.10
N SER A 99 -14.81 -23.25 25.66
CA SER A 99 -16.05 -22.71 26.23
C SER A 99 -15.75 -22.18 27.64
N PHE A 100 -16.07 -20.92 27.89
CA PHE A 100 -16.03 -20.34 29.22
C PHE A 100 -17.40 -19.77 29.56
N ASN A 101 -17.78 -19.85 30.85
CA ASN A 101 -19.11 -19.49 31.33
C ASN A 101 -19.02 -18.57 32.55
N PHE A 102 -20.18 -18.06 32.99
CA PHE A 102 -20.26 -17.13 34.12
C PHE A 102 -19.70 -17.68 35.45
N SER A 103 -19.57 -19.01 35.60
CA SER A 103 -18.95 -19.59 36.79
C SER A 103 -17.45 -19.36 36.84
N ILE A 104 -16.79 -19.27 35.68
CA ILE A 104 -15.37 -18.94 35.56
C ILE A 104 -15.15 -17.48 36.00
N ASP A 105 -16.01 -16.57 35.54
CA ASP A 105 -15.93 -15.15 35.88
C ASP A 105 -15.95 -14.94 37.40
N LYS A 106 -16.82 -15.63 38.16
CA LYS A 106 -16.88 -15.47 39.63
C LYS A 106 -15.57 -15.81 40.34
N GLU A 107 -14.90 -16.86 39.91
CA GLU A 107 -13.66 -17.32 40.54
C GLU A 107 -12.48 -16.43 40.14
N LEU A 108 -12.41 -16.04 38.86
CA LEU A 108 -11.40 -15.12 38.37
C LEU A 108 -11.56 -13.73 38.97
N TYR A 109 -12.79 -13.23 39.11
CA TYR A 109 -13.06 -11.88 39.64
C TYR A 109 -12.52 -11.70 41.06
N SER A 110 -12.51 -12.77 41.86
CA SER A 110 -11.98 -12.73 43.23
C SER A 110 -10.46 -12.49 43.28
N ARG A 111 -9.72 -12.78 42.21
CA ARG A 111 -8.25 -12.65 42.14
C ARG A 111 -7.80 -11.58 41.16
N TYR A 112 -8.53 -11.43 40.05
CA TYR A 112 -8.20 -10.63 38.87
C TYR A 112 -9.43 -9.82 38.41
N PRO A 113 -9.89 -8.82 39.18
CA PRO A 113 -11.14 -8.11 38.90
C PRO A 113 -11.10 -7.40 37.53
N SER A 114 -10.10 -6.57 37.25
CA SER A 114 -9.96 -5.82 35.99
C SER A 114 -9.90 -6.76 34.77
N GLN A 115 -9.12 -7.82 34.87
CA GLN A 115 -8.97 -8.82 33.80
C GLN A 115 -10.26 -9.61 33.59
N THR A 116 -11.04 -9.82 34.64
CA THR A 116 -12.34 -10.50 34.54
C THR A 116 -13.41 -9.60 33.92
N GLU A 117 -13.39 -8.29 34.18
CA GLU A 117 -14.22 -7.32 33.47
C GLU A 117 -13.90 -7.31 31.97
N MET A 118 -12.61 -7.32 31.65
CA MET A 118 -12.11 -7.46 30.28
C MET A 118 -12.62 -8.75 29.62
N LEU A 119 -12.46 -9.91 30.28
CA LEU A 119 -12.95 -11.21 29.80
C LEU A 119 -14.48 -11.20 29.58
N SER A 120 -15.22 -10.59 30.51
CA SER A 120 -16.68 -10.47 30.43
C SER A 120 -17.10 -9.62 29.23
N ALA A 121 -16.38 -8.52 28.96
CA ALA A 121 -16.60 -7.71 27.77
C ALA A 121 -16.32 -8.48 26.47
N MET A 122 -15.22 -9.24 26.42
CA MET A 122 -14.92 -10.11 25.27
C MET A 122 -16.00 -11.17 25.07
N ARG A 123 -16.48 -11.79 26.15
CA ARG A 123 -17.58 -12.77 26.11
C ARG A 123 -18.84 -12.18 25.50
N ASN A 124 -19.24 -11.00 25.97
CA ASN A 124 -20.41 -10.29 25.44
C ASN A 124 -20.24 -9.97 23.94
N MET A 125 -19.03 -9.61 23.50
CA MET A 125 -18.73 -9.37 22.08
C MET A 125 -18.82 -10.66 21.25
N ILE A 126 -18.37 -11.80 21.78
CA ILE A 126 -18.46 -13.12 21.13
C ILE A 126 -19.92 -13.56 21.00
N GLU A 127 -20.68 -13.51 22.10
CA GLU A 127 -22.06 -13.99 22.17
C GLU A 127 -23.00 -13.18 21.27
N ASN A 128 -22.84 -11.84 21.28
CA ASN A 128 -23.69 -10.93 20.49
C ASN A 128 -23.16 -10.68 19.07
N LYS A 129 -21.98 -11.23 18.71
CA LYS A 129 -21.31 -11.03 17.42
C LYS A 129 -21.20 -9.55 17.02
N THR A 130 -20.92 -8.69 17.99
CA THR A 130 -20.90 -7.22 17.80
C THR A 130 -19.67 -6.72 17.08
N THR A 131 -18.64 -7.55 16.95
CA THR A 131 -17.37 -7.19 16.31
C THR A 131 -17.02 -8.20 15.23
N GLN A 132 -16.44 -7.70 14.14
CA GLN A 132 -16.00 -8.52 13.02
C GLN A 132 -14.48 -8.36 12.81
N TRP A 133 -13.91 -9.30 12.06
CA TRP A 133 -12.53 -9.15 11.63
C TRP A 133 -12.43 -8.07 10.55
N HIS A 134 -11.53 -7.12 10.75
CA HIS A 134 -11.21 -6.07 9.78
C HIS A 134 -9.75 -5.68 9.90
N LEU A 135 -8.96 -5.89 8.85
CA LEU A 135 -7.56 -5.49 8.81
C LEU A 135 -7.42 -3.98 9.03
N GLY A 136 -6.64 -3.56 10.02
CA GLY A 136 -6.45 -2.15 10.38
C GLY A 136 -7.63 -1.47 11.07
N GLY A 137 -8.72 -2.20 11.36
CA GLY A 137 -9.85 -1.65 12.10
C GLY A 137 -9.48 -1.43 13.58
N THR A 138 -9.96 -0.35 14.19
CA THR A 138 -9.59 0.06 15.55
C THR A 138 -10.79 0.32 16.47
N THR A 139 -12.01 0.08 15.99
CA THR A 139 -13.23 0.29 16.78
C THR A 139 -14.19 -0.90 16.64
N PRO A 140 -15.09 -1.13 17.61
CA PRO A 140 -16.08 -2.22 17.53
C PRO A 140 -16.96 -2.18 16.29
N GLU A 141 -17.31 -0.98 15.81
CA GLU A 141 -18.21 -0.78 14.66
C GLU A 141 -17.54 -1.12 13.33
N VAL A 142 -16.25 -0.81 13.18
CA VAL A 142 -15.46 -1.16 11.98
C VAL A 142 -15.00 -2.61 12.03
N GLY A 143 -14.70 -3.10 13.24
CA GLY A 143 -14.04 -4.38 13.47
C GLY A 143 -12.56 -4.20 13.77
N PHE A 144 -11.86 -5.33 13.93
CA PHE A 144 -10.47 -5.36 14.36
C PHE A 144 -9.66 -6.45 13.65
N ASP A 145 -8.34 -6.28 13.59
CA ASP A 145 -7.40 -7.38 13.47
C ASP A 145 -6.90 -7.81 14.86
N SER A 146 -6.03 -8.82 14.93
CA SER A 146 -5.58 -9.35 16.23
C SER A 146 -4.82 -8.31 17.07
N PRO A 147 -3.79 -7.62 16.55
CA PRO A 147 -3.08 -6.61 17.33
C PRO A 147 -3.91 -5.38 17.65
N SER A 148 -4.78 -4.93 16.75
CA SER A 148 -5.64 -3.76 17.01
C SER A 148 -6.71 -4.07 18.07
N PHE A 149 -7.27 -5.29 18.08
CA PHE A 149 -8.16 -5.72 19.14
C PHE A 149 -7.46 -5.78 20.50
N ALA A 150 -6.25 -6.36 20.55
CA ALA A 150 -5.46 -6.41 21.78
C ALA A 150 -5.17 -4.99 22.30
N THR A 151 -4.74 -4.09 21.43
CA THR A 151 -4.50 -2.67 21.76
C THR A 151 -5.75 -1.99 22.31
N TYR A 152 -6.90 -2.19 21.67
CA TYR A 152 -8.18 -1.61 22.13
C TYR A 152 -8.55 -2.09 23.54
N MET A 153 -8.40 -3.39 23.82
CA MET A 153 -8.75 -3.96 25.12
C MET A 153 -7.74 -3.56 26.21
N ILE A 154 -6.44 -3.50 25.90
CA ILE A 154 -5.40 -2.98 26.81
C ILE A 154 -5.73 -1.55 27.22
N ASN A 155 -5.94 -0.65 26.26
CA ASN A 155 -6.17 0.76 26.54
C ASN A 155 -7.47 1.02 27.32
N LYS A 156 -8.43 0.09 27.26
CA LYS A 156 -9.75 0.23 27.87
C LYS A 156 -9.85 -0.40 29.26
N TYR A 157 -9.15 -1.49 29.52
CA TYR A 157 -9.34 -2.32 30.73
C TYR A 157 -8.07 -2.47 31.58
N SER A 158 -6.97 -1.81 31.22
CA SER A 158 -5.69 -1.93 31.91
C SER A 158 -5.08 -0.55 32.15
N ASP A 159 -4.12 -0.47 33.08
CA ASP A 159 -3.31 0.73 33.33
C ASP A 159 -2.26 0.95 32.22
N SER A 160 -2.01 -0.07 31.39
CA SER A 160 -1.11 0.02 30.26
C SER A 160 -1.74 0.84 29.13
N GLN A 161 -0.93 1.68 28.48
CA GLN A 161 -1.37 2.50 27.36
C GLN A 161 -0.47 2.26 26.15
N VAL A 162 -1.09 1.89 25.03
CA VAL A 162 -0.43 1.62 23.75
C VAL A 162 -0.89 2.68 22.76
N ALA A 163 0.08 3.42 22.22
CA ALA A 163 -0.20 4.41 21.19
C ALA A 163 -0.70 3.73 19.91
N GLU A 164 -1.56 4.42 19.15
CA GLU A 164 -2.16 3.88 17.92
C GLU A 164 -1.10 3.40 16.91
N ASN A 165 0.01 4.13 16.80
CA ASN A 165 1.12 3.83 15.88
C ASN A 165 1.88 2.55 16.26
N ASP A 166 1.78 2.11 17.52
CA ASP A 166 2.53 0.98 18.07
C ASP A 166 1.70 -0.32 18.12
N ARG A 167 0.46 -0.29 17.64
CA ARG A 167 -0.47 -1.43 17.71
C ARG A 167 0.04 -2.72 17.07
N TYR A 168 0.91 -2.63 16.06
CA TYR A 168 1.53 -3.80 15.41
C TYR A 168 2.86 -4.22 16.04
N ASN A 169 3.36 -3.44 17.00
CA ASN A 169 4.63 -3.64 17.69
C ASN A 169 4.45 -4.03 19.17
N LEU A 170 3.27 -4.55 19.54
CA LEU A 170 2.92 -4.96 20.91
C LEU A 170 4.01 -5.79 21.60
N ARG A 171 4.64 -6.72 20.86
CA ARG A 171 5.71 -7.58 21.39
C ARG A 171 6.95 -6.80 21.83
N THR A 172 7.24 -5.68 21.18
CA THR A 172 8.42 -4.87 21.48
C THR A 172 8.15 -3.87 22.60
N ILE A 173 6.90 -3.40 22.73
CA ILE A 173 6.53 -2.37 23.70
C ILE A 173 6.12 -2.94 25.05
N LEU A 174 5.51 -4.13 25.08
CA LEU A 174 5.11 -4.79 26.33
C LEU A 174 6.33 -5.49 26.96
N PRO A 175 6.51 -5.41 28.29
CA PRO A 175 7.56 -6.15 28.96
C PRO A 175 7.42 -7.65 28.67
N SER A 176 8.52 -8.31 28.29
CA SER A 176 8.48 -9.74 28.03
C SER A 176 8.45 -10.54 29.33
N THR A 177 7.65 -11.61 29.37
CA THR A 177 7.59 -12.58 30.48
C THR A 177 7.70 -14.02 29.97
N ASN A 178 8.16 -14.94 30.83
CA ASN A 178 8.12 -16.38 30.60
C ASN A 178 7.03 -17.08 31.44
N GLU A 179 6.46 -16.37 32.40
CA GLU A 179 5.43 -16.83 33.31
C GLU A 179 4.23 -15.90 33.12
N PRO A 180 3.33 -16.18 32.15
CA PRO A 180 2.21 -15.31 31.87
C PRO A 180 1.19 -15.36 33.01
N GLU A 181 0.69 -14.19 33.39
CA GLU A 181 -0.43 -14.05 34.31
C GLU A 181 -1.74 -13.81 33.56
N VAL A 182 -2.86 -13.99 34.26
CA VAL A 182 -4.19 -13.73 33.70
C VAL A 182 -4.25 -12.27 33.23
N GLY A 183 -4.60 -12.07 31.96
CA GLY A 183 -4.63 -10.76 31.30
C GLY A 183 -3.41 -10.46 30.42
N ASP A 184 -2.32 -11.22 30.51
CA ASP A 184 -1.16 -11.00 29.65
C ASP A 184 -1.44 -11.32 28.18
N ILE A 185 -0.57 -10.86 27.28
CA ILE A 185 -0.66 -11.16 25.85
C ILE A 185 0.21 -12.36 25.50
N VAL A 186 -0.37 -13.32 24.78
CA VAL A 186 0.34 -14.38 24.06
C VAL A 186 0.53 -13.96 22.61
N PHE A 187 1.78 -13.94 22.16
CA PHE A 187 2.14 -13.68 20.76
C PHE A 187 2.33 -14.98 20.00
N TYR A 188 1.76 -15.06 18.80
CA TYR A 188 1.95 -16.19 17.89
C TYR A 188 2.49 -15.74 16.53
N GLU A 189 2.95 -16.71 15.73
CA GLU A 189 3.25 -16.51 14.31
C GLU A 189 2.08 -15.90 13.55
N HIS A 190 2.38 -15.23 12.45
CA HIS A 190 1.42 -14.48 11.62
C HIS A 190 0.76 -13.30 12.34
N GLY A 191 1.37 -12.80 13.43
CA GLY A 191 0.98 -11.54 14.05
C GLY A 191 -0.24 -11.62 14.96
N TYR A 192 -0.60 -12.81 15.47
CA TYR A 192 -1.65 -12.90 16.48
C TYR A 192 -1.14 -12.42 17.84
N ALA A 193 -1.96 -11.58 18.49
CA ALA A 193 -1.85 -11.16 19.87
C ALA A 193 -3.19 -11.50 20.56
N MET A 194 -3.15 -12.40 21.53
CA MET A 194 -4.35 -12.88 22.25
C MET A 194 -4.15 -12.80 23.74
N PHE A 195 -5.20 -12.52 24.50
CA PHE A 195 -5.13 -12.44 25.95
C PHE A 195 -5.08 -13.83 26.57
N TYR A 196 -4.14 -14.05 27.49
CA TYR A 196 -3.97 -15.24 28.30
C TYR A 196 -4.96 -15.24 29.46
N PHE A 197 -5.61 -16.38 29.64
CA PHE A 197 -6.42 -16.65 30.80
C PHE A 197 -6.14 -18.07 31.28
N GLU A 198 -6.34 -18.30 32.57
CA GLU A 198 -6.16 -19.61 33.16
C GLU A 198 -7.24 -19.88 34.18
N TYR A 199 -7.92 -21.02 34.01
CA TYR A 199 -8.96 -21.45 34.94
C TYR A 199 -8.72 -22.90 35.36
N LYS A 200 -8.57 -23.16 36.67
CA LYS A 200 -8.30 -24.50 37.21
C LYS A 200 -7.16 -25.22 36.51
N ASN A 201 -6.02 -24.53 36.35
CA ASN A 201 -4.83 -25.01 35.66
C ASN A 201 -5.05 -25.38 34.18
N LYS A 202 -6.07 -24.79 33.55
CA LYS A 202 -6.33 -24.92 32.12
C LYS A 202 -6.16 -23.56 31.45
N PRO A 203 -5.04 -23.35 30.74
CA PRO A 203 -4.81 -22.12 30.02
C PRO A 203 -5.64 -22.07 28.74
N PHE A 204 -6.13 -20.88 28.43
CA PHE A 204 -6.83 -20.57 27.20
C PHE A 204 -6.52 -19.14 26.79
N VAL A 205 -6.86 -18.80 25.55
CA VAL A 205 -6.66 -17.45 25.02
C VAL A 205 -7.92 -16.90 24.40
N VAL A 206 -8.08 -15.58 24.48
CA VAL A 206 -9.20 -14.87 23.85
C VAL A 206 -8.65 -13.75 22.98
N GLY A 207 -9.08 -13.70 21.73
CA GLY A 207 -8.58 -12.69 20.80
C GLY A 207 -9.25 -12.75 19.43
N MET A 208 -8.95 -11.74 18.62
CA MET A 208 -9.49 -11.59 17.28
C MET A 208 -8.76 -12.51 16.29
N THR A 209 -9.52 -13.19 15.44
CA THR A 209 -9.02 -14.05 14.36
C THR A 209 -9.68 -13.67 13.03
N PRO A 210 -9.20 -14.14 11.87
CA PRO A 210 -9.85 -13.91 10.58
C PRO A 210 -11.32 -14.34 10.52
N ILE A 211 -11.73 -15.30 11.36
CA ILE A 211 -13.13 -15.76 11.46
C ILE A 211 -13.94 -15.01 12.53
N GLY A 212 -13.33 -14.03 13.20
CA GLY A 212 -13.91 -13.22 14.26
C GLY A 212 -13.26 -13.44 15.63
N LEU A 213 -13.84 -12.80 16.65
CA LEU A 213 -13.42 -12.92 18.04
C LEU A 213 -13.73 -14.34 18.55
N ALA A 214 -12.74 -14.98 19.17
CA ALA A 214 -12.85 -16.35 19.64
C ALA A 214 -12.10 -16.58 20.96
N SER A 215 -12.59 -17.56 21.72
CA SER A 215 -11.86 -18.17 22.83
C SER A 215 -11.37 -19.53 22.39
N LEU A 216 -10.07 -19.77 22.55
CA LEU A 216 -9.34 -20.89 21.98
C LEU A 216 -8.42 -21.51 23.03
N THR A 217 -8.05 -22.77 22.86
CA THR A 217 -6.98 -23.39 23.65
C THR A 217 -5.65 -22.67 23.41
N LEU A 218 -4.74 -22.68 24.40
CA LEU A 218 -3.41 -22.05 24.27
C LEU A 218 -2.58 -22.58 23.07
N ASP A 219 -2.79 -23.84 22.66
CA ASP A 219 -2.13 -24.48 21.50
C ASP A 219 -3.10 -24.68 20.32
N PHE A 220 -3.82 -23.64 19.91
CA PHE A 220 -4.87 -23.76 18.88
C PHE A 220 -4.35 -23.93 17.44
N GLY A 221 -3.04 -23.80 17.18
CA GLY A 221 -2.44 -24.10 15.88
C GLY A 221 -1.14 -23.34 15.61
N PRO A 222 -1.16 -21.99 15.49
CA PRO A 222 0.04 -21.19 15.27
C PRO A 222 1.08 -21.39 16.37
N ARG A 223 2.36 -21.30 16.01
CA ARG A 223 3.45 -21.43 16.99
C ARG A 223 3.49 -20.19 17.88
N ARG A 224 3.56 -20.40 19.20
CA ARG A 224 3.82 -19.33 20.17
C ARG A 224 5.23 -18.76 19.99
N ILE A 225 5.32 -17.44 20.07
CA ILE A 225 6.57 -16.69 19.93
C ILE A 225 7.02 -16.11 21.28
N GLY A 226 6.11 -15.79 22.19
CA GLY A 226 6.42 -15.29 23.52
C GLY A 226 5.20 -14.67 24.21
N TYR A 227 5.43 -14.04 25.35
CA TYR A 227 4.41 -13.38 26.16
C TYR A 227 4.77 -11.92 26.43
N GLY A 228 3.75 -11.08 26.61
CA GLY A 228 3.88 -9.68 27.02
C GLY A 228 3.03 -9.40 28.25
N ASP A 229 3.68 -8.88 29.29
CA ASP A 229 3.07 -8.45 30.55
C ASP A 229 2.19 -7.22 30.34
N VAL A 230 0.98 -7.25 30.90
CA VAL A 230 0.03 -6.13 30.87
C VAL A 230 -0.30 -5.73 32.30
N LYS A 231 -0.11 -4.44 32.62
CA LYS A 231 -0.41 -3.88 33.95
C LYS A 231 -1.88 -3.51 34.08
N TYR A 232 -2.51 -3.97 35.17
CA TYR A 232 -3.94 -3.86 35.49
C TYR A 232 -4.22 -3.26 36.86
#